data_AF-A0A2G2DLG4-F1
#
_entry.id   AF-A0A2G2DLG4-F1
#
_cell.length_a   1.000
_cell.length_b   1.000
_cell.length_c   1.000
_cell.angle_alpha   90.00
_cell.angle_beta   90.00
_cell.angle_gamma   90.00
#
_symmetry.space_group_name_H-M   'P 1'
#
loop_
_entity.id
_entity.type
_entity.pdbx_description
1 polymer ?
#
loop_
_entity_poly.entity_id
_entity_poly.type
_entity_poly.pdbx_seq_one_letter_code
_entity_poly.pdbx_strand_id
1 'polypeptide(L)'
;MILFIQGHIEAMGDYHNHLAESGMVDGRWRPDVIAVANILRYEPDETPDEWLAKARKSVGAGMATGLKVNQRLRSHTDLATALATAPVDAPPPRTIHSAKGLEFPAVCVVMTSQKAGRILDYLEGDTSNGADEDARKIYVAASRAERLLVMAIPKNTVGRMQALFTSVGCAVEIHNI
;
A
#
# COMPACT_ATOMS: atom_id res chain seq x y z
N MET A 1 5.26 7.98 -4.02
CA MET A 1 4.70 8.66 -5.21
C MET A 1 5.79 9.50 -5.87
N ILE A 2 5.87 9.50 -7.20
CA ILE A 2 6.99 10.10 -7.97
C ILE A 2 7.11 11.63 -7.80
N LEU A 3 5.98 12.35 -7.78
CA LEU A 3 5.94 13.81 -7.58
C LEU A 3 6.56 14.23 -6.25
N PHE A 4 6.33 13.45 -5.20
CA PHE A 4 7.00 13.68 -3.91
C PHE A 4 8.50 13.55 -4.10
N ILE A 5 8.99 12.42 -4.62
CA ILE A 5 10.44 12.20 -4.82
C ILE A 5 11.07 13.34 -5.63
N GLN A 6 10.40 13.78 -6.69
CA GLN A 6 10.82 14.88 -7.56
C GLN A 6 10.76 16.26 -6.89
N GLY A 7 10.03 16.41 -5.78
CA GLY A 7 9.92 17.64 -5.02
C GLY A 7 8.86 18.62 -5.55
N HIS A 8 7.91 18.13 -6.36
CA HIS A 8 6.76 18.93 -6.80
C HIS A 8 5.68 19.08 -5.72
N ILE A 9 5.76 18.24 -4.69
CA ILE A 9 4.88 18.27 -3.52
C ILE A 9 5.69 18.04 -2.25
N GLU A 10 5.27 18.68 -1.16
CA GLU A 10 5.96 18.62 0.14
C GLU A 10 5.52 17.41 0.96
N ALA A 11 4.26 16.98 0.87
CA ALA A 11 3.75 15.77 1.50
C ALA A 11 3.02 14.86 0.51
N MET A 12 2.95 13.57 0.83
CA MET A 12 2.23 12.57 0.01
C MET A 12 0.72 12.88 -0.11
N GLY A 13 0.15 13.64 0.82
CA GLY A 13 -1.26 14.04 0.80
C GLY A 13 -1.58 15.16 -0.20
N ASP A 14 -0.59 15.93 -0.64
CA ASP A 14 -0.80 17.16 -1.43
C ASP A 14 -1.02 16.89 -2.92
N TYR A 15 -1.06 15.63 -3.29
CA TYR A 15 -1.19 15.18 -4.67
C TYR A 15 -2.34 15.81 -5.44
N HIS A 16 -3.56 15.74 -4.88
CA HIS A 16 -4.75 16.24 -5.56
C HIS A 16 -4.74 17.77 -5.67
N ASN A 17 -4.21 18.46 -4.66
CA ASN A 17 -4.06 19.90 -4.67
C ASN A 17 -3.07 20.32 -5.76
N HIS A 18 -1.91 19.66 -5.84
CA HIS A 18 -0.92 19.92 -6.88
C HIS A 18 -1.47 19.71 -8.30
N LEU A 19 -2.25 18.65 -8.53
CA LEU A 19 -2.89 18.44 -9.82
C LEU A 19 -3.90 19.53 -10.18
N ALA A 20 -4.67 20.01 -9.19
CA ALA A 20 -5.62 21.08 -9.38
C ALA A 20 -4.93 22.41 -9.71
N GLU A 21 -3.93 22.79 -8.91
CA GLU A 21 -3.14 24.02 -9.09
C GLU A 21 -2.36 24.03 -10.40
N SER A 22 -1.85 22.87 -10.82
CA SER A 22 -1.08 22.73 -12.06
C SER A 22 -1.96 22.55 -13.31
N GLY A 23 -3.30 22.54 -13.16
CA GLY A 23 -4.23 22.34 -14.27
C GLY A 23 -4.12 20.95 -14.92
N MET A 24 -3.64 19.95 -14.19
CA MET A 24 -3.37 18.58 -14.68
C MET A 24 -4.43 17.57 -14.23
N VAL A 25 -5.62 18.04 -13.84
CA VAL A 25 -6.75 17.21 -13.41
C VAL A 25 -7.27 16.33 -14.55
N ASP A 26 -7.00 16.71 -15.80
CA ASP A 26 -7.34 15.98 -17.03
C ASP A 26 -6.61 14.64 -17.19
N GLY A 27 -5.60 14.36 -16.34
CA GLY A 27 -4.89 13.09 -16.32
C GLY A 27 -3.75 12.97 -17.33
N ARG A 28 -3.37 14.05 -18.02
CA ARG A 28 -2.30 14.03 -19.05
C ARG A 28 -0.91 13.63 -18.54
N TRP A 29 -0.69 13.70 -17.22
CA TRP A 29 0.52 13.27 -16.52
C TRP A 29 0.64 11.73 -16.36
N ARG A 30 -0.48 11.00 -16.49
CA ARG A 30 -0.53 9.54 -16.23
C ARG A 30 0.44 8.73 -17.10
N PRO A 31 0.56 8.97 -18.42
CA PRO A 31 1.47 8.20 -19.27
C PRO A 31 2.91 8.26 -18.79
N ASP A 32 3.40 9.43 -18.37
CA ASP A 32 4.78 9.59 -17.91
C ASP A 32 5.03 8.84 -16.60
N VAL A 33 4.07 8.88 -15.67
CA VAL A 33 4.17 8.12 -14.41
C VAL A 33 4.12 6.62 -14.64
N ILE A 34 3.27 6.15 -15.56
CA ILE A 34 3.20 4.74 -15.96
C ILE A 34 4.50 4.31 -16.64
N ALA A 35 5.07 5.16 -17.51
CA ALA A 35 6.35 4.89 -18.16
C ALA A 35 7.47 4.72 -17.14
N VAL A 36 7.55 5.60 -16.14
CA VAL A 36 8.52 5.45 -15.04
C VAL A 36 8.23 4.15 -14.28
N ALA A 37 6.99 3.88 -13.88
CA ALA A 37 6.65 2.65 -13.16
C ALA A 37 7.06 1.38 -13.92
N ASN A 38 6.88 1.36 -15.24
CA ASN A 38 7.31 0.26 -16.10
C ASN A 38 8.84 0.11 -16.16
N ILE A 39 9.57 1.23 -16.24
CA ILE A 39 11.05 1.22 -16.18
C ILE A 39 11.54 0.69 -14.82
N LEU A 40 10.84 1.03 -13.74
CA LEU A 40 11.20 0.64 -12.37
C LEU A 40 10.77 -0.77 -11.98
N ARG A 41 10.23 -1.56 -12.93
CA ARG A 41 10.02 -2.98 -12.66
C ARG A 41 11.36 -3.63 -12.33
N TYR A 42 11.40 -4.35 -11.21
CA TYR A 42 12.56 -5.11 -10.79
C TYR A 42 12.64 -6.38 -11.64
N GLU A 43 13.80 -6.61 -12.26
CA GLU A 43 14.08 -7.81 -13.04
C GLU A 43 14.96 -8.76 -12.21
N PRO A 44 14.77 -10.09 -12.29
CA PRO A 44 15.46 -11.06 -11.42
C PRO A 44 16.99 -11.05 -11.52
N ASP A 45 17.54 -10.55 -12.62
CA ASP A 45 18.97 -10.46 -12.91
C ASP A 45 19.59 -9.09 -12.52
N GLU A 46 18.77 -8.14 -12.07
CA GLU A 46 19.22 -6.81 -11.67
C GLU A 46 19.63 -6.77 -10.19
N THR A 47 20.81 -6.25 -9.88
CA THR A 47 21.20 -6.01 -8.48
C THR A 47 20.44 -4.81 -7.88
N PRO A 48 20.27 -4.74 -6.55
CA PRO A 48 19.63 -3.60 -5.90
C PRO A 48 20.27 -2.25 -6.23
N ASP A 49 21.60 -2.21 -6.39
CA ASP A 49 22.33 -1.00 -6.74
C ASP A 49 22.11 -0.59 -8.21
N GLU A 50 22.04 -1.55 -9.13
CA GLU A 50 21.67 -1.30 -10.53
C GLU A 50 20.24 -0.78 -10.65
N TRP A 51 19.30 -1.40 -9.93
CA TRP A 51 17.91 -0.93 -9.87
C TRP A 51 17.84 0.50 -9.32
N LEU A 52 18.60 0.80 -8.25
CA LEU A 52 18.64 2.14 -7.68
C LEU A 52 19.25 3.17 -8.64
N ALA A 53 20.28 2.79 -9.40
CA ALA A 53 20.86 3.63 -10.44
C ALA A 53 19.86 3.91 -11.57
N LYS A 54 19.15 2.86 -12.04
CA LYS A 54 18.03 2.98 -12.99
C LYS A 54 16.94 3.90 -12.46
N ALA A 55 16.57 3.75 -11.19
CA ALA A 55 15.58 4.59 -10.54
C ALA A 55 15.97 6.07 -10.49
N ARG A 56 17.21 6.36 -10.10
CA ARG A 56 17.75 7.72 -10.07
C ARG A 56 17.78 8.34 -11.47
N LYS A 57 18.14 7.57 -12.50
CA LYS A 57 18.14 8.03 -13.89
C LYS A 57 16.74 8.35 -14.40
N SER A 58 15.77 7.46 -14.16
CA SER A 58 14.39 7.60 -14.64
C SER A 58 13.66 8.75 -13.95
N VAL A 59 13.76 8.84 -12.62
CA VAL A 59 13.07 9.90 -11.84
C VAL A 59 13.77 11.26 -11.97
N GLY A 60 15.11 11.23 -12.13
CA GLY A 60 15.97 12.41 -12.17
C GLY A 60 15.59 13.44 -13.23
N ALA A 61 15.04 12.99 -14.36
CA ALA A 61 14.64 13.86 -15.47
C ALA A 61 13.53 14.86 -15.11
N GLY A 62 12.71 14.56 -14.09
CA GLY A 62 11.61 15.42 -13.65
C GLY A 62 11.81 16.08 -12.30
N MET A 63 13.05 16.14 -11.78
CA MET A 63 13.34 16.76 -10.48
C MET A 63 13.08 18.27 -10.50
N ALA A 64 12.47 18.80 -9.45
CA ALA A 64 12.37 20.24 -9.23
C ALA A 64 13.77 20.86 -9.06
N THR A 65 13.89 22.12 -9.48
CA THR A 65 15.16 22.87 -9.48
C THR A 65 15.81 22.87 -8.08
N GLY A 66 17.12 22.61 -8.03
CA GLY A 66 17.91 22.65 -6.80
C GLY A 66 17.88 21.36 -5.97
N LEU A 67 17.05 20.38 -6.32
CA LEU A 67 17.02 19.09 -5.64
C LEU A 67 17.93 18.06 -6.31
N LYS A 68 18.62 17.27 -5.49
CA LYS A 68 19.49 16.18 -5.96
C LYS A 68 18.79 14.84 -5.78
N VAL A 69 18.62 14.08 -6.87
CA VAL A 69 17.95 12.77 -6.84
C VAL A 69 18.59 11.81 -5.83
N ASN A 70 19.91 11.84 -5.66
CA ASN A 70 20.63 10.99 -4.68
C ASN A 70 20.26 11.30 -3.22
N GLN A 71 19.81 12.52 -2.92
CA GLN A 71 19.38 12.89 -1.57
C GLN A 71 17.95 12.42 -1.26
N ARG A 72 17.12 12.29 -2.31
CA ARG A 72 15.72 11.84 -2.23
C ARG A 72 15.59 10.32 -2.34
N LEU A 73 16.40 9.69 -3.19
CA LEU A 73 16.52 8.24 -3.36
C LEU A 73 17.86 7.76 -2.80
N ARG A 74 17.93 7.67 -1.47
CA ARG A 74 19.12 7.20 -0.75
C ARG A 74 19.25 5.69 -0.87
N SER A 75 20.48 5.20 -0.84
CA SER A 75 20.72 3.77 -0.64
C SER A 75 20.20 3.35 0.74
N HIS A 76 19.68 2.13 0.82
CA HIS A 76 19.16 1.55 2.04
C HIS A 76 19.58 0.09 2.11
N THR A 77 19.95 -0.41 3.29
CA THR A 77 20.39 -1.80 3.49
C THR A 77 19.30 -2.80 3.13
N ASP A 78 18.05 -2.42 3.41
CA ASP A 78 16.88 -3.29 3.18
C ASP A 78 16.35 -3.22 1.74
N LEU A 79 17.05 -2.51 0.84
CA LEU A 79 16.62 -2.39 -0.56
C LEU A 79 16.53 -3.76 -1.24
N ALA A 80 17.48 -4.66 -0.95
CA ALA A 80 17.46 -6.02 -1.47
C ALA A 80 16.18 -6.77 -1.05
N THR A 81 15.80 -6.64 0.23
CA THR A 81 14.58 -7.25 0.77
C THR A 81 13.32 -6.64 0.16
N ALA A 82 13.30 -5.32 -0.04
CA ALA A 82 12.15 -4.62 -0.62
C ALA A 82 11.96 -4.93 -2.12
N LEU A 83 13.04 -5.21 -2.85
CA LEU A 83 13.02 -5.61 -4.25
C LEU A 83 12.87 -7.12 -4.44
N ALA A 84 13.01 -7.91 -3.36
CA ALA A 84 12.90 -9.36 -3.43
C ALA A 84 11.59 -9.76 -4.11
N THR A 85 11.70 -10.58 -5.15
CA THR A 85 10.54 -11.11 -5.84
C THR A 85 9.71 -11.92 -4.85
N ALA A 86 8.40 -11.72 -4.85
CA ALA A 86 7.51 -12.61 -4.12
C ALA A 86 7.77 -14.06 -4.58
N PRO A 87 7.71 -15.06 -3.69
CA PRO A 87 7.87 -16.46 -4.08
C PRO A 87 7.01 -16.79 -5.31
N VAL A 88 7.51 -17.63 -6.22
CA VAL A 88 6.80 -17.98 -7.47
C VAL A 88 5.40 -18.54 -7.20
N ASP A 89 5.23 -19.19 -6.05
CA ASP A 89 3.97 -19.78 -5.59
C ASP A 89 3.12 -18.83 -4.73
N ALA A 90 3.55 -17.57 -4.56
CA ALA A 90 2.77 -16.60 -3.82
C ALA A 90 1.52 -16.23 -4.64
N PRO A 91 0.30 -16.39 -4.08
CA PRO A 91 -0.90 -15.99 -4.79
C PRO A 91 -0.87 -14.48 -5.05
N PRO A 92 -1.19 -14.02 -6.26
CA PRO A 92 -1.11 -12.61 -6.60
C PRO A 92 -2.09 -11.79 -5.72
N PRO A 93 -1.71 -10.58 -5.29
CA PRO A 93 -2.61 -9.73 -4.54
C PRO A 93 -3.84 -9.39 -5.39
N ARG A 94 -5.03 -9.51 -4.78
CA ARG A 94 -6.31 -9.19 -5.43
C ARG A 94 -6.95 -8.01 -4.71
N THR A 95 -7.65 -7.18 -5.48
CA THR A 95 -8.53 -6.18 -4.88
C THR A 95 -9.77 -6.89 -4.33
N ILE A 96 -10.39 -6.32 -3.30
CA ILE A 96 -11.64 -6.86 -2.72
C ILE A 96 -12.73 -6.96 -3.80
N HIS A 97 -12.76 -6.03 -4.75
CA HIS A 97 -13.69 -6.04 -5.88
C HIS A 97 -13.49 -7.25 -6.80
N SER A 98 -12.23 -7.61 -7.11
CA SER A 98 -11.93 -8.75 -8.00
C SER A 98 -11.99 -10.12 -7.31
N ALA A 99 -12.10 -10.14 -5.98
CA ALA A 99 -12.29 -11.35 -5.18
C ALA A 99 -13.76 -11.65 -4.86
N LYS A 100 -14.70 -10.74 -5.19
CA LYS A 100 -16.11 -10.88 -4.84
C LYS A 100 -16.73 -12.12 -5.49
N GLY A 101 -17.39 -12.96 -4.67
CA GLY A 101 -18.05 -14.19 -5.13
C GLY A 101 -17.10 -15.36 -5.39
N LEU A 102 -15.80 -15.18 -5.15
CA LEU A 102 -14.81 -16.26 -5.08
C LEU A 102 -14.58 -16.66 -3.62
N GLU A 103 -14.01 -17.84 -3.41
CA GLU A 103 -13.57 -18.33 -2.10
C GLU A 103 -12.17 -18.93 -2.26
N PHE A 104 -11.38 -18.85 -1.18
CA PHE A 104 -9.99 -19.31 -1.16
C PHE A 104 -9.73 -20.08 0.14
N PRO A 105 -8.90 -21.14 0.10
CA PRO A 105 -8.54 -21.88 1.32
C PRO A 105 -7.97 -20.98 2.43
N ALA A 106 -7.18 -19.97 2.05
CA ALA A 106 -6.61 -18.98 2.95
C ALA A 106 -6.65 -17.58 2.33
N VAL A 107 -6.88 -16.55 3.14
CA VAL A 107 -6.89 -15.14 2.73
C VAL A 107 -6.11 -14.29 3.73
N CYS A 108 -5.25 -13.40 3.22
CA CYS A 108 -4.65 -12.34 4.01
C CYS A 108 -5.30 -11.00 3.67
N VAL A 109 -5.98 -10.38 4.63
CA VAL A 109 -6.56 -9.05 4.49
C VAL A 109 -5.57 -8.01 5.02
N VAL A 110 -5.16 -7.08 4.16
CA VAL A 110 -4.19 -6.03 4.52
C VAL A 110 -4.92 -4.72 4.82
N MET A 111 -4.76 -4.21 6.04
CA MET A 111 -5.28 -2.91 6.46
C MET A 111 -4.19 -1.84 6.42
N THR A 112 -4.51 -0.65 5.93
CA THR A 112 -3.58 0.48 5.91
C THR A 112 -3.74 1.35 7.15
N SER A 113 -2.64 1.96 7.61
CA SER A 113 -2.61 2.83 8.79
C SER A 113 -3.54 4.04 8.72
N GLN A 114 -3.82 4.54 7.51
CA GLN A 114 -4.67 5.72 7.30
C GLN A 114 -6.13 5.50 7.69
N LYS A 115 -6.66 4.29 7.53
CA LYS A 115 -8.08 3.99 7.73
C LYS A 115 -8.36 3.04 8.89
N ALA A 116 -7.35 2.29 9.34
CA ALA A 116 -7.53 1.25 10.36
C ALA A 116 -8.20 1.76 11.65
N GLY A 117 -7.84 2.95 12.12
CA GLY A 117 -8.46 3.56 13.31
C GLY A 117 -9.97 3.77 13.15
N ARG A 118 -10.39 4.54 12.13
CA ARG A 118 -11.81 4.85 11.89
C ARG A 118 -12.66 3.62 11.62
N ILE A 119 -12.10 2.63 10.93
CA ILE A 119 -12.76 1.34 10.73
C ILE A 119 -13.00 0.63 12.06
N LEU A 120 -11.99 0.59 12.95
CA LEU A 120 -12.15 -0.02 14.26
C LEU A 120 -13.12 0.75 15.14
N ASP A 121 -13.09 2.08 15.11
CA ASP A 121 -14.05 2.92 15.82
C ASP A 121 -15.49 2.56 15.40
N TYR A 122 -15.72 2.34 14.10
CA TYR A 122 -17.02 1.88 13.58
C TYR A 122 -17.40 0.48 14.06
N LEU A 123 -16.46 -0.47 14.01
CA LEU A 123 -16.69 -1.85 14.47
C LEU A 123 -16.92 -1.94 15.98
N GLU A 124 -16.38 -0.98 16.75
CA GLU A 124 -16.59 -0.84 18.20
C GLU A 124 -17.88 -0.07 18.55
N GLY A 125 -18.60 0.46 17.55
CA GLY A 125 -19.95 1.02 17.71
C GLY A 125 -20.09 2.50 17.36
N ASP A 126 -19.02 3.22 17.00
CA ASP A 126 -19.14 4.58 16.48
C ASP A 126 -19.56 4.58 15.01
N THR A 127 -20.84 4.37 14.77
CA THR A 127 -21.40 4.33 13.41
C THR A 127 -21.48 5.70 12.74
N SER A 128 -21.12 6.79 13.43
CA SER A 128 -21.26 8.17 12.92
C SER A 128 -20.06 8.65 12.10
N ASN A 129 -18.96 7.90 12.12
CA ASN A 129 -17.69 8.30 11.52
C ASN A 129 -17.57 8.03 10.01
N GLY A 130 -18.63 7.56 9.34
CA GLY A 130 -18.65 7.33 7.88
C GLY A 130 -17.68 6.27 7.37
N ALA A 131 -17.26 5.31 8.22
CA ALA A 131 -16.41 4.19 7.85
C ALA A 131 -17.19 2.92 7.49
N ASP A 132 -18.51 3.01 7.33
CA ASP A 132 -19.43 1.90 7.02
C ASP A 132 -19.03 1.14 5.75
N GLU A 133 -18.72 1.86 4.66
CA GLU A 133 -18.29 1.25 3.40
C GLU A 133 -16.93 0.55 3.51
N ASP A 134 -16.00 1.12 4.28
CA ASP A 134 -14.67 0.53 4.45
C ASP A 134 -14.70 -0.67 5.42
N ALA A 135 -15.53 -0.62 6.47
CA ALA A 135 -15.80 -1.76 7.35
C ALA A 135 -16.48 -2.91 6.58
N ARG A 136 -17.47 -2.60 5.73
CA ARG A 136 -18.12 -3.58 4.85
C ARG A 136 -17.12 -4.28 3.92
N LYS A 137 -16.14 -3.55 3.38
CA LYS A 137 -15.09 -4.16 2.52
C LYS A 137 -14.25 -5.17 3.29
N ILE A 138 -13.89 -4.90 4.55
CA ILE A 138 -13.14 -5.86 5.37
C ILE A 138 -13.95 -7.13 5.58
N TYR A 139 -15.23 -7.02 5.91
CA TYR A 139 -16.12 -8.18 6.01
C TYR A 139 -16.18 -8.96 4.69
N VAL A 140 -16.34 -8.28 3.56
CA VAL A 140 -16.35 -8.93 2.23
C VAL A 140 -15.04 -9.66 1.96
N ALA A 141 -13.90 -9.07 2.31
CA ALA A 141 -12.59 -9.68 2.12
C ALA A 141 -12.36 -10.88 3.05
N ALA A 142 -12.71 -10.73 4.33
CA ALA A 142 -12.55 -11.78 5.34
C ALA A 142 -13.44 -13.00 5.04
N SER A 143 -14.67 -12.79 4.58
CA SER A 143 -15.61 -13.85 4.17
C SER A 143 -15.19 -14.62 2.91
N ARG A 144 -14.05 -14.29 2.30
CA ARG A 144 -13.48 -15.10 1.21
C ARG A 144 -12.63 -16.27 1.70
N ALA A 145 -12.28 -16.29 2.99
CA ALA A 145 -11.47 -17.36 3.58
C ALA A 145 -12.32 -18.57 3.97
N GLU A 146 -11.96 -19.76 3.48
CA GLU A 146 -12.62 -21.01 3.87
C GLU A 146 -12.03 -21.62 5.15
N ARG A 147 -10.71 -21.54 5.34
CA ARG A 147 -10.00 -22.26 6.43
C ARG A 147 -9.12 -21.35 7.28
N LEU A 148 -8.43 -20.41 6.65
CA LEU A 148 -7.49 -19.52 7.34
C LEU A 148 -7.70 -18.07 6.94
N LEU A 149 -8.01 -17.22 7.91
CA LEU A 149 -8.00 -15.77 7.77
C LEU A 149 -6.77 -15.21 8.48
N VAL A 150 -5.93 -14.50 7.74
CA VAL A 150 -4.84 -13.69 8.28
C VAL A 150 -5.19 -12.23 8.08
N MET A 151 -4.87 -11.39 9.07
CA MET A 151 -5.02 -9.94 8.94
C MET A 151 -3.69 -9.25 9.19
N ALA A 152 -3.18 -8.53 8.19
CA ALA A 152 -2.04 -7.64 8.35
C ALA A 152 -2.54 -6.27 8.80
N ILE A 153 -2.24 -5.92 10.05
CA ILE A 153 -2.83 -4.77 10.76
C ILE A 153 -1.73 -3.83 11.24
N PRO A 154 -1.92 -2.50 11.20
CA PRO A 154 -1.01 -1.55 11.82
C PRO A 154 -0.76 -1.86 13.31
N LYS A 155 0.51 -1.78 13.73
CA LYS A 155 0.96 -2.15 15.09
C LYS A 155 0.21 -1.44 16.21
N ASN A 156 -0.15 -0.17 16.01
CA ASN A 156 -0.89 0.64 16.99
C ASN A 156 -2.35 0.21 17.15
N THR A 157 -2.90 -0.60 16.25
CA THR A 157 -4.31 -1.02 16.27
C THR A 157 -4.50 -2.52 16.51
N VAL A 158 -3.42 -3.30 16.61
CA VAL A 158 -3.49 -4.77 16.73
C VAL A 158 -4.26 -5.23 17.98
N GLY A 159 -4.03 -4.57 19.13
CA GLY A 159 -4.70 -4.95 20.38
C GLY A 159 -6.22 -4.72 20.35
N ARG A 160 -6.65 -3.65 19.67
CA ARG A 160 -8.08 -3.36 19.46
C ARG A 160 -8.74 -4.45 18.60
N MET A 161 -8.10 -4.83 17.50
CA MET A 161 -8.62 -5.90 16.66
C MET A 161 -8.65 -7.26 17.39
N GLN A 162 -7.61 -7.59 18.16
CA GLN A 162 -7.58 -8.81 18.95
C GLN A 162 -8.77 -8.85 19.94
N ALA A 163 -9.05 -7.74 20.60
CA ALA A 163 -10.18 -7.63 21.52
C ALA A 163 -11.53 -7.83 20.80
N LEU A 164 -11.72 -7.27 19.60
CA LEU A 164 -12.92 -7.48 18.78
C LEU A 164 -13.13 -8.94 18.38
N PHE A 165 -12.09 -9.65 17.95
CA PHE A 165 -12.21 -11.07 17.61
C PHE A 165 -12.45 -11.93 18.85
N THR A 166 -11.76 -11.63 19.95
CA THR A 166 -11.91 -12.38 21.20
C THR A 166 -13.31 -12.20 21.80
N SER A 167 -13.91 -11.01 21.68
CA SER A 167 -15.25 -10.73 22.21
C SER A 167 -16.35 -11.54 21.50
N VAL A 168 -16.13 -11.95 20.25
CA VAL A 168 -17.03 -12.84 19.49
C VAL A 168 -16.62 -14.32 19.56
N GLY A 169 -15.66 -14.66 20.44
CA GLY A 169 -15.23 -16.04 20.68
C GLY A 169 -14.22 -16.59 19.67
N CYS A 170 -13.61 -15.74 18.83
CA CYS A 170 -12.55 -16.17 17.92
C CYS A 170 -11.20 -16.20 18.63
N ALA A 171 -10.50 -17.34 18.55
CA ALA A 171 -9.11 -17.45 18.98
C ALA A 171 -8.20 -16.70 18.01
N VAL A 172 -7.27 -15.90 18.54
CA VAL A 172 -6.35 -15.07 17.75
C VAL A 172 -4.92 -15.31 18.20
N GLU A 173 -4.04 -15.58 17.22
CA GLU A 173 -2.59 -15.58 17.40
C GLU A 173 -1.99 -14.33 16.77
N ILE A 174 -1.09 -13.65 17.47
CA ILE A 174 -0.41 -12.44 16.99
C ILE A 174 1.03 -12.78 16.64
N HIS A 175 1.39 -12.58 15.38
CA HIS A 175 2.77 -12.62 14.92
C HIS A 175 3.28 -11.21 14.66
N ASN A 176 4.30 -10.79 15.41
CA ASN A 176 4.99 -9.53 15.15
C ASN A 176 6.03 -9.76 14.04
N ILE A 177 5.88 -9.03 12.94
CA ILE A 177 6.83 -9.00 11.81
C ILE A 177 7.57 -7.68 11.85
#